data_AF-A0A2D7NAD1-F1
#
_entry.id   AF-A0A2D7NAD1-F1
#
_cell.length_a   1.000
_cell.length_b   1.000
_cell.length_c   1.000
_cell.angle_alpha   90.00
_cell.angle_beta   90.00
_cell.angle_gamma   90.00
#
_symmetry.space_group_name_H-M   'P 1'
#
loop_
_entity.id
_entity.type
_entity.pdbx_description
1 polymer ?
#
loop_
_entity_poly.entity_id
_entity_poly.type
_entity_poly.pdbx_seq_one_letter_code
_entity_poly.pdbx_strand_id
1 'polypeptide(L)' 'MNYKKISRRDLQWTQIVLEALIEAKLHPDKIINIQVGSPKSAEAVEQAIIALIADGNVEALRLNIELHTLN' A
#
# COMPACT_ATOMS: atom_id res chain seq x y z
N MET A 1 -25.24 8.10 6.96
CA MET A 1 -24.00 7.59 6.35
C MET A 1 -22.94 8.67 6.45
N ASN A 2 -21.92 8.44 7.27
CA ASN A 2 -20.86 9.42 7.54
C ASN A 2 -19.75 9.17 6.52
N TYR A 3 -19.78 9.86 5.37
CA TYR A 3 -18.70 9.76 4.38
C TYR A 3 -17.46 10.41 5.00
N LYS A 4 -16.57 9.61 5.57
CA LYS A 4 -15.21 10.06 5.93
C LYS A 4 -14.66 10.74 4.67
N LYS A 5 -14.36 12.04 4.76
CA LYS A 5 -13.70 12.78 3.68
C LYS A 5 -12.36 12.09 3.41
N ILE A 6 -12.32 11.29 2.35
CA ILE A 6 -11.08 10.71 1.84
C ILE A 6 -10.19 11.90 1.48
N SER A 7 -9.07 12.08 2.18
CA SER A 7 -8.17 13.19 1.90
C SER A 7 -7.41 12.92 0.61
N ARG A 8 -6.93 13.97 -0.07
CA ARG A 8 -6.10 13.81 -1.28
C ARG A 8 -4.85 12.95 -1.04
N ARG A 9 -4.34 12.92 0.19
CA ARG A 9 -3.21 12.07 0.57
C ARG A 9 -3.61 10.60 0.64
N ASP A 10 -4.82 10.30 1.10
CA ASP A 10 -5.33 8.93 1.17
C ASP A 10 -5.52 8.37 -0.25
N LEU A 11 -6.02 9.18 -1.19
CA LEU A 11 -6.10 8.81 -2.61
C LEU A 11 -4.71 8.53 -3.23
N GLN A 12 -3.69 9.30 -2.84
CA GLN A 12 -2.33 9.11 -3.33
C GLN A 12 -1.74 7.78 -2.85
N TRP A 13 -1.96 7.40 -1.59
CA TRP A 13 -1.50 6.11 -1.07
C TRP A 13 -2.21 4.93 -1.71
N THR A 14 -3.53 5.02 -1.92
CA THR A 14 -4.27 4.00 -2.66
C THR A 14 -3.69 3.79 -4.06
N GLN A 15 -3.36 4.88 -4.77
CA GLN A 15 -2.76 4.77 -6.09
C GLN A 15 -1.39 4.07 -6.05
N ILE A 16 -0.51 4.45 -5.11
CA ILE A 16 0.81 3.82 -4.93
C ILE A 16 0.67 2.32 -4.65
N VAL A 17 -0.26 1.92 -3.79
CA VAL A 17 -0.49 0.51 -3.46
C VAL A 17 -1.01 -0.26 -4.68
N LEU A 18 -1.88 0.33 -5.48
CA LEU A 18 -2.37 -0.30 -6.71
C LEU A 18 -1.27 -0.45 -7.77
N GLU A 19 -0.42 0.55 -7.95
CA GLU A 19 0.74 0.48 -8.84
C GLU A 19 1.70 -0.63 -8.39
N ALA A 20 2.00 -0.69 -7.09
CA ALA A 20 2.83 -1.74 -6.51
C ALA A 20 2.21 -3.13 -6.68
N LEU A 21 0.88 -3.26 -6.56
CA LEU A 21 0.16 -4.51 -6.79
C LEU A 21 0.28 -4.96 -8.25
N ILE A 22 0.16 -4.04 -9.21
CA ILE A 22 0.36 -4.36 -10.63
C ILE A 22 1.79 -4.84 -10.87
N GLU A 23 2.78 -4.18 -10.28
CA GLU A 23 4.18 -4.61 -10.37
C GLU A 23 4.40 -6.01 -9.77
N ALA A 24 3.81 -6.30 -8.61
CA ALA A 24 3.84 -7.61 -7.98
C ALA A 24 3.17 -8.70 -8.82
N LYS A 25 2.14 -8.36 -9.60
CA LYS A 25 1.51 -9.26 -10.58
C LYS A 25 2.39 -9.53 -11.80
N LEU A 26 3.14 -8.53 -12.26
CA LEU A 26 4.07 -8.65 -13.40
C LEU A 26 5.38 -9.38 -13.01
N HIS A 27 5.78 -9.30 -11.75
CA HIS A 27 7.03 -9.87 -11.25
C HIS A 27 6.78 -10.80 -10.05
N PRO A 28 6.28 -12.03 -10.27
CA PRO A 28 5.88 -12.94 -9.18
C PRO A 28 7.02 -13.37 -8.26
N ASP A 29 8.27 -13.22 -8.70
CA ASP A 29 9.48 -13.61 -7.97
C ASP A 29 10.09 -12.45 -7.16
N LYS A 30 9.49 -11.25 -7.21
CA LYS A 30 10.01 -10.05 -6.54
C LYS A 30 9.12 -9.61 -5.38
N ILE A 31 9.77 -9.08 -4.34
CA ILE A 31 9.12 -8.31 -3.28
C ILE A 31 9.15 -6.84 -3.72
N ILE A 32 8.01 -6.16 -3.64
CA ILE A 32 7.87 -4.75 -4.01
C ILE A 32 7.87 -3.92 -2.74
N ASN A 33 8.84 -3.02 -2.60
CA ASN A 33 8.99 -2.17 -1.43
C ASN A 33 8.25 -0.83 -1.64
N ILE A 34 7.32 -0.52 -0.75
CA ILE A 34 6.61 0.76 -0.68
C ILE A 34 7.27 1.61 0.39
N GLN A 35 7.91 2.69 -0.02
CA GLN A 35 8.57 3.62 0.89
C GLN A 35 7.59 4.66 1.43
N VAL A 36 7.56 4.80 2.75
CA VAL A 36 6.69 5.75 3.45
C VAL A 36 7.50 6.67 4.35
N GLY A 37 7.16 7.96 4.38
CA GLY A 37 7.90 8.95 5.18
C GLY A 37 7.37 9.16 6.61
N SER A 38 6.33 8.43 7.02
CA SER A 38 5.79 8.54 8.39
C SER A 38 5.11 7.26 8.86
N PRO A 39 5.08 6.97 10.17
CA PRO A 39 4.37 5.82 10.73
C PRO A 39 2.88 5.81 10.39
N LYS A 40 2.25 7.00 10.36
CA LYS A 40 0.82 7.13 9.99
C LYS A 40 0.56 6.72 8.54
N SER A 41 1.49 7.03 7.64
CA SER A 41 1.41 6.57 6.24
C SER A 41 1.64 5.07 6.13
N ALA A 42 2.56 4.51 6.94
CA ALA A 42 2.78 3.06 7.00
C ALA A 42 1.50 2.32 7.38
N GLU A 43 0.80 2.77 8.43
CA GLU A 43 -0.46 2.17 8.88
C GLU A 43 -1.55 2.22 7.80
N ALA A 44 -1.66 3.35 7.07
CA ALA A 44 -2.63 3.48 5.98
C ALA A 44 -2.34 2.52 4.81
N VAL A 45 -1.06 2.36 4.46
CA VAL A 45 -0.62 1.43 3.42
C VAL A 45 -0.85 -0.02 3.86
N GLU A 46 -0.54 -0.35 5.11
CA GLU A 46 -0.75 -1.69 5.67
C GLU A 46 -2.23 -2.08 5.64
N GLN A 47 -3.12 -1.18 6.05
CA GLN A 47 -4.57 -1.42 5.96
C GLN A 47 -5.04 -1.65 4.53
N ALA A 48 -4.48 -0.92 3.55
CA ALA A 48 -4.79 -1.12 2.14
C ALA A 48 -4.31 -2.49 1.63
N ILE A 49 -3.10 -2.92 2.00
CA ILE A 49 -2.57 -4.25 1.65
C ILE A 49 -3.46 -5.35 2.23
N ILE A 50 -3.84 -5.24 3.52
CA ILE A 50 -4.71 -6.22 4.18
C ILE A 50 -6.08 -6.29 3.47
N ALA A 51 -6.66 -5.16 3.10
CA ALA A 51 -7.92 -5.13 2.35
C ALA A 51 -7.79 -5.84 0.99
N LEU A 52 -6.68 -5.63 0.27
CA LEU A 52 -6.43 -6.31 -1.01
C LEU A 52 -6.30 -7.82 -0.86
N ILE A 53 -5.63 -8.29 0.21
CA ILE A 53 -5.52 -9.72 0.53
C ILE A 53 -6.90 -10.30 0.83
N ALA A 54 -7.72 -9.59 1.62
CA ALA A 54 -9.09 -9.99 1.94
C ALA A 54 -9.99 -10.08 0.69
N ASP A 55 -9.77 -9.21 -0.30
CA ASP A 55 -10.43 -9.24 -1.61
C ASP A 55 -9.88 -10.33 -2.56
N GLY A 56 -8.88 -11.11 -2.13
CA GLY A 56 -8.33 -12.25 -2.89
C GLY A 56 -7.14 -11.90 -3.78
N ASN A 57 -6.57 -10.69 -3.69
CA ASN A 57 -5.34 -10.35 -4.41
C ASN A 57 -4.13 -10.88 -3.64
N VAL A 58 -3.83 -12.17 -3.83
CA VAL A 58 -2.71 -12.86 -3.15
C VAL A 58 -1.34 -12.23 -3.45
N GLU A 59 -1.21 -11.49 -4.54
CA GLU A 59 0.03 -10.78 -4.88
C GLU A 59 0.35 -9.63 -3.94
N ALA A 60 -0.65 -9.12 -3.21
CA ALA A 60 -0.46 -8.13 -2.16
C ALA A 60 0.45 -8.64 -1.03
N LEU A 61 0.58 -9.96 -0.84
CA LEU A 61 1.52 -10.57 0.12
C LEU A 61 2.99 -10.29 -0.20
N ARG A 62 3.30 -9.87 -1.44
CA ARG A 62 4.66 -9.51 -1.88
C ARG A 62 4.96 -8.03 -1.70
N LEU A 63 4.01 -7.25 -1.18
CA LEU A 63 4.19 -5.84 -0.89
C LEU A 63 4.79 -5.69 0.51
N ASN A 64 5.93 -5.01 0.61
CA ASN A 64 6.61 -4.71 1.86
C ASN A 64 6.62 -3.20 2.11
N ILE A 65 6.50 -2.78 3.36
CA ILE A 65 6.46 -1.36 3.73
C ILE A 65 7.80 -1.00 4.38
N GLU A 66 8.49 0.00 3.83
CA GLU A 66 9.75 0.50 4.38
C GLU A 66 9.57 1.94 4.87
N LEU A 67 9.75 2.16 6.16
CA LEU A 67 9.76 3.50 6.73
C LEU A 67 11.09 4.18 6.40
N HIS A 68 11.05 5.18 5.51
CA HIS A 68 12.21 6.00 5.20
C HIS A 68 12.24 7.21 6.13
N THR A 69 13.03 7.12 7.20
CA THR A 69 13.34 8.27 8.06
C THR A 69 14.55 9.00 7.48
N LEU A 70 14.33 10.21 6.94
CA LEU A 70 15.42 11.17 6.73
C LEU A 70 15.91 11.59 8.12
N ASN A 71 17.03 11.03 8.58
CA ASN A 71 17.77 11.52 9.74
C ASN A 71 18.46 12.84 9.41
#